data_AF-A0A2X2WNZ9-F1
#
_entry.id   AF-A0A2X2WNZ9-F1
#
_cell.length_a   1.000
_cell.length_b   1.000
_cell.length_c   1.000
_cell.angle_alpha   90.00
_cell.angle_beta   90.00
_cell.angle_gamma   90.00
#
_symmetry.space_group_name_H-M   'P 1'
#
loop_
_entity.id
_entity.type
_entity.pdbx_description
1 polymer ?
#
loop_
_entity_poly.entity_id
_entity_poly.type
_entity_poly.pdbx_seq_one_letter_code
_entity_poly.pdbx_strand_id
1 'polypeptide(L)'
;MKTIGLLGGMSWESTIPYYRLINEGIKTRLGGLHSASLLLHSVDFHEIEECQRQGEWDKTGDILAQAALGLQQAGAEAIVLCTNTMHKVAETIESRCSLPFFTYCGCDRAGDCAQKHDARGATGDALHDGAGFLSRASGAAVCD
;
A
#
# COMPACT_ATOMS: atom_id res chain seq x y z
N MET A 1 9.57 -3.95 -15.60
CA MET A 1 8.46 -3.65 -14.67
C MET A 1 9.04 -3.81 -13.28
N LYS A 2 8.86 -2.82 -12.38
CA LYS A 2 9.39 -2.92 -11.02
C LYS A 2 8.57 -3.91 -10.19
N THR A 3 9.20 -4.62 -9.26
CA THR A 3 8.49 -5.51 -8.33
C THR A 3 7.90 -4.70 -7.18
N ILE A 4 6.59 -4.79 -6.97
CA ILE A 4 5.88 -4.04 -5.91
C ILE A 4 5.65 -4.96 -4.71
N GLY A 5 6.05 -4.50 -3.52
CA GLY A 5 5.73 -5.11 -2.24
C GLY A 5 4.40 -4.60 -1.71
N LEU A 6 3.48 -5.49 -1.37
CA LEU A 6 2.19 -5.19 -0.76
C LEU A 6 2.23 -5.61 0.70
N LEU A 7 1.95 -4.65 1.60
CA LEU A 7 1.66 -4.92 3.01
C LEU A 7 0.14 -4.97 3.19
N GLY A 8 -0.40 -6.19 3.25
CA GLY A 8 -1.82 -6.46 3.31
C GLY A 8 -2.23 -7.28 4.52
N GLY A 9 -3.47 -7.76 4.51
CA GLY A 9 -4.05 -8.51 5.62
C GLY A 9 -4.66 -7.64 6.72
N MET A 10 -4.98 -6.37 6.44
CA MET A 10 -5.53 -5.41 7.43
C MET A 10 -6.83 -4.70 6.97
N SER A 11 -7.86 -5.42 6.53
CA SER A 11 -8.02 -6.88 6.53
C SER A 11 -7.59 -7.54 5.20
N TRP A 12 -7.70 -8.87 5.09
CA TRP A 12 -7.35 -9.56 3.85
C TRP A 12 -8.36 -9.29 2.72
N GLU A 13 -9.63 -9.07 3.06
CA GLU A 13 -10.70 -8.74 2.11
C GLU A 13 -10.39 -7.46 1.34
N SER A 14 -9.83 -6.44 2.01
CA SER A 14 -9.42 -5.20 1.37
C SER A 14 -8.14 -5.34 0.53
N THR A 15 -7.36 -6.40 0.75
CA THR A 15 -6.12 -6.64 -0.01
C THR A 15 -6.39 -7.23 -1.40
N ILE A 16 -7.47 -8.02 -1.56
CA ILE A 16 -7.86 -8.61 -2.84
C ILE A 16 -8.06 -7.56 -3.95
N PRO A 17 -8.81 -6.46 -3.73
CA PRO A 17 -8.95 -5.39 -4.71
C PRO A 17 -7.61 -4.82 -5.19
N TYR A 18 -6.62 -4.67 -4.30
CA TYR A 18 -5.30 -4.14 -4.68
C TYR A 18 -4.60 -5.07 -5.68
N TYR A 19 -4.52 -6.36 -5.35
CA TYR A 19 -3.92 -7.35 -6.25
C TYR A 19 -4.62 -7.36 -7.61
N ARG A 20 -5.95 -7.32 -7.62
CA ARG A 20 -6.75 -7.30 -8.85
C ARG A 20 -6.47 -6.07 -9.69
N LEU A 21 -6.64 -4.87 -9.11
CA LEU A 21 -6.52 -3.59 -9.82
C LEU A 21 -5.11 -3.38 -10.39
N ILE A 22 -4.07 -3.77 -9.65
CA ILE A 22 -2.69 -3.65 -10.14
C ILE A 22 -2.47 -4.55 -11.37
N ASN A 23 -2.96 -5.80 -11.33
CA ASN A 23 -2.85 -6.70 -12.48
C ASN A 23 -3.68 -6.23 -13.68
N GLU A 24 -4.90 -5.75 -13.45
CA GLU A 24 -5.75 -5.17 -14.50
C GLU A 24 -5.10 -3.94 -15.14
N GLY A 25 -4.47 -3.08 -14.34
CA GLY A 25 -3.72 -1.92 -14.82
C GLY A 25 -2.53 -2.29 -15.69
N ILE A 26 -1.75 -3.31 -15.29
CA ILE A 26 -0.63 -3.82 -16.09
C ILE A 26 -1.12 -4.45 -17.40
N LYS A 27 -2.16 -5.28 -17.34
CA LYS A 27 -2.77 -5.90 -18.52
C LYS A 27 -3.26 -4.85 -19.50
N THR A 28 -3.90 -3.79 -19.01
CA THR A 28 -4.41 -2.70 -19.85
C THR A 28 -3.29 -1.94 -20.56
N ARG A 29 -2.14 -1.75 -19.91
CA ARG A 29 -1.02 -0.98 -20.46
C ARG A 29 -0.12 -1.78 -21.40
N LEU A 30 0.16 -3.05 -21.06
CA LEU A 30 1.10 -3.88 -21.81
C LEU A 30 0.41 -4.88 -22.74
N GLY A 31 -0.88 -5.14 -22.55
CA GLY A 31 -1.66 -6.07 -23.36
C GLY A 31 -1.30 -7.55 -23.16
N GLY A 32 -1.88 -8.41 -24.00
CA GLY A 32 -1.59 -9.84 -24.03
C GLY A 32 -1.86 -10.56 -22.71
N LEU A 33 -0.87 -11.34 -22.26
CA LEU A 33 -0.90 -12.11 -21.02
C LEU A 33 0.03 -11.50 -19.94
N HIS A 34 0.35 -10.21 -20.04
CA HIS A 34 1.17 -9.54 -19.03
C HIS A 34 0.43 -9.39 -17.70
N SER A 35 1.13 -9.69 -16.61
CA SER A 35 0.70 -9.52 -15.23
C SER A 35 1.74 -8.74 -14.42
N ALA A 36 1.34 -8.25 -13.25
CA ALA A 36 2.22 -7.51 -12.36
C ALA A 36 3.24 -8.41 -11.64
N SER A 37 4.44 -7.89 -11.40
CA SER A 37 5.42 -8.52 -10.50
C SER A 37 5.16 -8.04 -9.08
N LEU A 38 4.67 -8.93 -8.21
CA LEU A 38 4.19 -8.59 -6.87
C LEU A 38 4.78 -9.51 -5.80
N LEU A 39 5.09 -8.93 -4.65
CA LEU A 39 5.37 -9.65 -3.40
C LEU A 39 4.34 -9.20 -2.37
N LEU A 40 3.62 -10.14 -1.75
CA LEU A 40 2.60 -9.83 -0.75
C LEU A 40 3.03 -10.38 0.60
N HIS A 41 3.12 -9.50 1.59
CA HIS A 41 3.17 -9.89 3.00
C HIS A 41 1.77 -9.63 3.60
N SER A 42 1.06 -10.71 3.92
CA SER A 42 -0.24 -10.64 4.58
C SER A 42 -0.05 -10.92 6.06
N VAL A 43 -0.27 -9.92 6.90
CA VAL A 43 -0.19 -10.08 8.36
C VAL A 43 -1.42 -10.79 8.91
N ASP A 44 -1.31 -11.30 10.14
CA ASP A 44 -2.49 -11.69 10.92
C ASP A 44 -3.16 -10.41 11.45
N PHE A 45 -4.39 -10.14 10.99
CA PHE A 45 -5.09 -8.92 11.37
C PHE A 45 -5.40 -8.86 12.87
N HIS A 46 -5.54 -10.02 13.52
CA HIS A 46 -5.89 -10.07 14.94
C HIS A 46 -4.82 -9.40 15.81
N GLU A 47 -3.54 -9.66 15.53
CA GLU A 47 -2.42 -9.05 16.25
C GLU A 47 -2.41 -7.52 16.06
N ILE A 48 -2.66 -7.08 14.83
CA ILE A 48 -2.67 -5.66 14.48
C ILE A 48 -3.86 -4.93 15.14
N GLU A 49 -5.04 -5.54 15.13
CA GLU A 49 -6.25 -4.96 15.75
C GLU A 49 -6.11 -4.88 17.27
N GLU A 50 -5.57 -5.90 17.92
CA GLU A 50 -5.33 -5.87 19.36
C GLU A 50 -4.35 -4.76 19.74
N CYS A 51 -3.26 -4.59 18.97
CA CYS A 51 -2.33 -3.49 19.20
C CYS A 51 -3.01 -2.11 19.03
N GLN A 52 -3.89 -1.95 18.03
CA GLN A 52 -4.67 -0.71 17.87
C GLN A 52 -5.58 -0.44 19.07
N ARG A 53 -6.27 -1.48 19.56
CA ARG A 53 -7.21 -1.39 20.70
C ARG A 53 -6.50 -0.99 22.00
N GLN A 54 -5.28 -1.47 22.19
CA GLN A 54 -4.42 -1.14 23.34
C GLN A 54 -3.66 0.19 23.15
N GLY A 55 -3.70 0.79 21.96
CA GLY A 55 -2.93 1.99 21.62
C GLY A 55 -1.43 1.74 21.43
N GLU A 56 -1.02 0.49 21.21
CA GLU A 56 0.37 0.05 20.99
C GLU A 56 0.83 0.34 19.55
N TRP A 57 0.82 1.62 19.16
CA TRP A 57 1.18 2.05 17.80
C TRP A 57 2.65 1.76 17.45
N ASP A 58 3.57 1.92 18.40
CA ASP A 58 5.00 1.66 18.19
C ASP A 58 5.24 0.20 17.81
N LYS A 59 4.63 -0.73 18.55
CA LYS A 59 4.69 -2.18 18.27
C LYS A 59 4.10 -2.51 16.91
N THR A 60 2.98 -1.87 16.56
CA THR A 60 2.38 -2.09 15.24
C THR A 60 3.28 -1.57 14.13
N GLY A 61 3.95 -0.44 14.35
CA GLY A 61 4.98 0.10 13.45
C GLY A 61 6.17 -0.85 13.30
N ASP A 62 6.63 -1.47 14.39
CA ASP A 62 7.71 -2.46 14.36
C ASP A 62 7.35 -3.68 13.51
N ILE A 63 6.14 -4.23 13.68
CA ILE A 63 5.64 -5.38 12.91
C ILE A 63 5.62 -5.05 11.43
N LEU A 64 5.02 -3.91 11.05
CA LEU A 64 4.89 -3.51 9.66
C LEU A 64 6.23 -3.12 9.03
N ALA A 65 7.14 -2.50 9.78
CA ALA A 65 8.47 -2.19 9.29
C ALA A 65 9.29 -3.46 9.04
N GLN A 66 9.18 -4.47 9.92
CA GLN A 66 9.83 -5.76 9.73
C GLN A 66 9.29 -6.48 8.49
N ALA A 67 7.97 -6.43 8.27
CA ALA A 67 7.35 -6.96 7.06
C ALA A 67 7.86 -6.22 5.80
N ALA A 68 7.98 -4.90 5.84
CA ALA A 68 8.51 -4.09 4.75
C ALA A 68 9.97 -4.45 4.41
N LEU A 69 10.81 -4.64 5.44
CA LEU A 69 12.19 -5.09 5.27
C LEU A 69 12.28 -6.48 4.66
N GLY A 70 11.39 -7.40 5.07
CA GLY A 70 11.30 -8.72 4.46
C GLY A 70 10.97 -8.65 2.97
N LEU A 71 10.05 -7.78 2.58
CA LEU A 71 9.71 -7.54 1.17
C LEU A 71 10.89 -6.92 0.39
N GLN A 72 11.61 -5.97 1.00
CA GLN A 72 12.82 -5.39 0.42
C GLN A 72 13.89 -6.46 0.16
N GLN A 73 14.13 -7.34 1.13
CA GLN A 73 15.10 -8.43 1.00
C GLN A 73 14.68 -9.46 -0.06
N ALA A 74 13.37 -9.66 -0.24
CA ALA A 74 12.81 -10.52 -1.28
C ALA A 74 12.86 -9.88 -2.69
N GLY A 75 13.31 -8.63 -2.82
CA GLY A 75 13.49 -7.95 -4.11
C GLY A 75 12.37 -6.99 -4.49
N ALA A 76 11.54 -6.55 -3.54
CA ALA A 76 10.63 -5.44 -3.79
C ALA A 76 11.42 -4.14 -4.05
N GLU A 77 10.91 -3.33 -4.97
CA GLU A 77 11.50 -2.04 -5.34
C GLU A 77 10.63 -0.85 -4.90
N ALA A 78 9.44 -1.14 -4.37
CA ALA A 78 8.50 -0.18 -3.79
C ALA A 78 7.60 -0.91 -2.78
N ILE A 79 7.08 -0.20 -1.78
CA ILE A 79 6.12 -0.73 -0.80
C ILE A 79 4.78 -0.01 -0.96
N VAL A 80 3.69 -0.77 -0.90
CA VAL A 80 2.32 -0.26 -0.84
C VAL A 80 1.65 -0.79 0.42
N LEU A 81 1.08 0.11 1.21
CA LEU A 81 0.27 -0.24 2.36
C LEU A 81 -1.21 -0.36 1.98
N CYS A 82 -1.78 -1.55 2.11
CA CYS A 82 -3.16 -1.86 1.68
C CYS A 82 -4.22 -1.54 2.76
N THR A 83 -4.06 -0.44 3.49
CA THR A 83 -4.99 -0.03 4.55
C THR A 83 -4.89 1.46 4.83
N ASN A 84 -6.00 2.10 5.20
CA ASN A 84 -6.02 3.55 5.46
C ASN A 84 -5.55 3.89 6.87
N THR A 85 -5.94 3.09 7.87
CA THR A 85 -5.69 3.40 9.29
C THR A 85 -4.21 3.33 9.66
N MET A 86 -3.47 2.39 9.07
CA MET A 86 -2.07 2.13 9.45
C MET A 86 -1.07 3.17 8.91
N HIS A 87 -1.53 4.21 8.22
CA HIS A 87 -0.69 5.38 7.89
C HIS A 87 -0.19 6.10 9.14
N LYS A 88 -0.85 5.91 10.29
CA LYS A 88 -0.38 6.44 11.57
C LYS A 88 1.05 5.98 11.94
N VAL A 89 1.49 4.85 11.39
CA VAL A 89 2.85 4.31 11.63
C VAL A 89 3.70 4.32 10.34
N ALA A 90 3.30 5.06 9.31
CA ALA A 90 4.03 5.14 8.05
C ALA A 90 5.46 5.67 8.25
N GLU A 91 5.64 6.68 9.10
CA GLU A 91 6.98 7.23 9.42
C GLU A 91 7.92 6.17 10.03
N THR A 92 7.39 5.27 10.86
CA THR A 92 8.17 4.15 11.43
C THR A 92 8.60 3.15 10.35
N ILE A 93 7.76 2.95 9.33
CA ILE A 93 8.09 2.08 8.20
C ILE A 93 9.12 2.76 7.29
N GLU A 94 8.89 4.01 6.90
CA GLU A 94 9.78 4.80 6.03
C GLU A 94 11.16 5.03 6.65
N SER A 95 11.23 5.22 7.97
CA SER A 95 12.53 5.38 8.66
C SER A 95 13.37 4.10 8.68
N ARG A 96 12.75 2.93 8.49
CA ARG A 96 13.43 1.62 8.52
C ARG A 96 13.62 1.01 7.15
N CYS A 97 12.67 1.22 6.24
CA CYS A 97 12.70 0.71 4.88
C CYS A 97 13.08 1.82 3.91
N SER A 98 14.18 1.66 3.18
CA SER A 98 14.67 2.65 2.23
C SER A 98 13.91 2.68 0.90
N LEU A 99 12.91 1.81 0.72
CA LEU A 99 12.14 1.73 -0.51
C LEU A 99 11.11 2.86 -0.59
N PRO A 100 10.80 3.34 -1.80
CA PRO A 100 9.67 4.23 -2.02
C PRO A 100 8.38 3.64 -1.42
N PHE A 101 7.73 4.41 -0.55
CA PHE A 101 6.51 4.02 0.13
C PHE A 101 5.30 4.72 -0.50
N PHE A 102 4.27 3.96 -0.84
CA PHE A 102 3.07 4.47 -1.50
C PHE A 102 1.81 4.04 -0.78
N THR A 103 0.79 4.88 -0.95
CA THR A 103 -0.54 4.69 -0.41
C THR A 103 -1.54 4.76 -1.56
N TYR A 104 -2.66 4.02 -1.50
CA TYR A 104 -3.61 3.99 -2.62
C TYR A 104 -4.44 5.28 -2.75
N CYS A 105 -4.62 6.02 -1.66
CA CYS A 105 -5.01 7.41 -1.79
C CYS A 105 -3.82 8.10 -2.46
N GLY A 106 -3.96 8.65 -3.66
CA GLY A 106 -2.87 9.25 -4.45
C GLY A 106 -2.17 10.48 -3.84
N CYS A 107 -2.02 10.54 -2.52
CA CYS A 107 -1.29 11.54 -1.77
C CYS A 107 0.13 11.02 -1.47
N ASP A 108 1.14 11.61 -2.11
CA ASP A 108 2.56 11.33 -1.86
C ASP A 108 3.08 11.92 -0.53
N ARG A 109 2.21 12.15 0.46
CA ARG A 109 2.61 12.74 1.74
C ARG A 109 1.61 12.39 2.84
N ALA A 110 2.12 11.89 3.95
CA ALA A 110 1.39 11.66 5.20
C ALA A 110 0.65 12.92 5.75
N GLY A 111 0.93 14.11 5.20
CA GLY A 111 0.32 15.38 5.59
C GLY A 111 -1.08 15.68 5.04
N ASP A 112 -1.50 15.11 3.92
CA ASP A 112 -2.77 15.49 3.27
C ASP A 112 -3.99 14.66 3.73
N CYS A 113 -3.77 13.49 4.35
CA CYS A 113 -4.88 12.64 4.83
C CYS A 113 -5.52 13.15 6.14
N ALA A 114 -4.81 13.97 6.94
CA ALA A 114 -5.31 14.42 8.23
C ALA A 114 -6.53 15.38 8.13
N GLN A 115 -6.81 15.95 6.94
CA GLN A 115 -7.91 16.89 6.75
C GLN A 115 -9.20 16.29 6.17
N LYS A 116 -9.26 14.99 5.87
CA LYS A 116 -10.46 14.35 5.29
C LYS A 116 -11.11 13.26 6.14
N HIS A 117 -10.80 13.19 7.43
CA HIS A 117 -11.53 12.32 8.37
C HIS A 117 -12.54 13.13 9.18
N ASP A 118 -13.70 13.43 8.59
CA ASP A 118 -14.95 13.45 9.35
C ASP A 118 -15.77 12.22 8.95
N ALA A 119 -16.29 11.55 9.97
CA ALA A 119 -16.85 10.22 9.92
C ALA A 119 -18.19 10.21 9.17
N ARG A 120 -18.23 9.54 8.00
CA ARG A 120 -19.37 8.74 7.49
C ARG A 120 -19.08 8.26 6.06
N GLY A 121 -19.04 6.94 5.89
CA GLY A 121 -19.30 6.24 4.62
C GLY A 121 -18.42 6.63 3.43
N ALA A 122 -17.26 5.99 3.28
CA ALA A 122 -16.57 5.96 1.98
C ALA A 122 -17.03 4.73 1.18
N THR A 123 -18.17 4.87 0.52
CA THR A 123 -18.61 4.02 -0.58
C THR A 123 -17.70 4.19 -1.79
N GLY A 124 -17.21 3.08 -2.36
CA GLY A 124 -17.07 2.78 -3.80
C GLY A 124 -16.26 3.69 -4.76
N ASP A 125 -16.21 5.00 -4.57
CA ASP A 125 -15.83 5.95 -5.62
C ASP A 125 -14.34 6.35 -5.60
N ALA A 126 -13.60 6.02 -4.53
CA ALA A 126 -12.15 6.21 -4.49
C ALA A 126 -11.36 5.17 -5.30
N LEU A 127 -12.05 4.19 -5.92
CA LEU A 127 -11.43 3.08 -6.67
C LEU A 127 -11.04 3.45 -8.11
N HIS A 128 -11.32 4.67 -8.57
CA HIS A 128 -11.17 5.05 -9.98
C HIS A 128 -9.87 5.78 -10.34
N ASP A 129 -9.08 6.24 -9.36
CA ASP A 129 -7.88 7.05 -9.64
C ASP A 129 -6.56 6.24 -9.62
N GLY A 130 -6.59 5.04 -10.22
CA GLY A 130 -5.43 4.15 -10.33
C GLY A 130 -4.36 4.61 -11.35
N ALA A 131 -4.59 5.71 -12.05
CA ALA A 131 -3.74 6.17 -13.15
C ALA A 131 -2.40 6.77 -12.67
N GLY A 132 -2.41 7.55 -11.58
CA GLY A 132 -1.23 8.21 -11.02
C GLY A 132 -0.20 7.24 -10.42
N PHE A 133 -0.68 6.22 -9.70
CA PHE A 133 0.17 5.19 -9.09
C PHE A 133 0.92 4.36 -10.14
N LEU A 134 0.19 3.85 -11.14
CA LEU A 134 0.78 3.02 -12.18
C LEU A 134 1.77 3.82 -13.04
N SER A 135 1.51 5.10 -13.29
CA SER A 135 2.40 5.99 -14.05
C SER A 135 3.80 6.06 -13.41
N ARG A 136 3.85 6.35 -12.11
CA ARG A 136 5.10 6.48 -11.34
C ARG A 136 5.81 5.17 -11.04
N ALA A 137 5.06 4.11 -10.75
CA ALA A 137 5.64 2.77 -10.59
C ALA A 137 6.29 2.26 -11.89
N SER A 138 5.81 2.72 -13.06
CA SER A 138 6.34 2.37 -14.38
C SER A 138 7.47 3.28 -14.89
N GLY A 139 7.77 4.40 -14.22
CA GLY A 139 8.83 5.33 -14.63
C GLY A 139 8.48 6.24 -15.82
N ALA A 140 7.20 6.37 -16.18
CA ALA A 140 6.75 7.29 -17.22
C ALA A 140 6.20 8.56 -16.58
N ALA A 141 6.78 9.72 -16.91
CA ALA A 141 6.14 11.01 -16.65
C ALA A 141 4.83 11.07 -17.45
N VAL A 142 3.69 11.26 -16.78
CA VAL A 142 2.46 11.65 -17.47
C VAL A 142 2.51 13.16 -17.58
N CYS A 143 2.77 13.64 -18.79
CA CYS A 143 2.48 15.00 -19.20
C CYS A 143 0.96 15.15 -19.36
N ASP A 144 0.46 16.20 -18.71
CA ASP A 144 -0.85 16.87 -18.77
C ASP A 144 -2.12 16.08 -18.41
#